data_AF-A0AAV9FUA1-F1
#
_entry.id   AF-A0AAV9FUA1-F1
#
_cell.length_a   1.000
_cell.length_b   1.000
_cell.length_c   1.000
_cell.angle_alpha   90.00
_cell.angle_beta   90.00
_cell.angle_gamma   90.00
#
_symmetry.space_group_name_H-M   'P 1'
#
loop_
_entity.id
_entity.type
_entity.pdbx_description
1 polymer ?
#
loop_
_entity_poly.entity_id
_entity_poly.type
_entity_poly.pdbx_seq_one_letter_code
_entity_poly.pdbx_strand_id
1 'polypeptide(L)'
;MASALLARTLAGLRTVRSSPISHAKISLTRNSIFNSKRSFIHNYLRSLSFTTSSSVRCAATDPSSGTTSTSAMQSATTNEPVVSAEWLHAHLREPDVKVLDASWYMPNEKRNPLQEYQVAHIPGALYFDVDGISDPSTNLPHMLPSEEAFSAAVSALGIENRDGVIVYDGKGIFSAARVWWMFRVFGHDKIWVLDGGLPQWRASGFDVESSASSDSILKASAACEAIEKVYKGQTVPTTFMARLQPHLIWKLEQVNQNIENKTHQHIDARAKGRFDGTAPEPRKGLKSGHIPGSKCIPFTQMLDSSQTLLPTAELHKTFAEGGISLDQPIIASCGTGVTACILAMGLHRVGKVDVPIYDGSWTEWAQTDAPVITASPSENIQ
;
A
#
# COMPACT_ATOMS: atom_id res chain seq x y z
N MET A 1 -29.22 -0.26 61.71
CA MET A 1 -28.34 -1.42 61.95
C MET A 1 -27.30 -1.40 60.84
N ALA A 2 -26.17 -0.71 60.96
CA ALA A 2 -25.04 -0.85 61.88
C ALA A 2 -24.07 -1.99 61.50
N SER A 3 -22.82 -1.56 61.28
CA SER A 3 -21.53 -2.27 61.45
C SER A 3 -21.02 -3.12 60.28
N ALA A 4 -19.89 -2.86 59.62
CA ALA A 4 -18.54 -2.38 59.96
C ALA A 4 -17.49 -3.49 60.21
N LEU A 5 -16.37 -3.35 59.48
CA LEU A 5 -14.96 -3.55 59.86
C LEU A 5 -14.47 -4.94 60.32
N LEU A 6 -13.42 -5.45 59.65
CA LEU A 6 -12.06 -5.46 60.20
C LEU A 6 -10.98 -5.90 59.19
N ALA A 7 -9.89 -5.14 59.20
CA ALA A 7 -8.62 -5.37 58.53
C ALA A 7 -7.66 -6.19 59.40
N ARG A 8 -6.59 -6.75 58.80
CA ARG A 8 -5.21 -6.61 59.33
C ARG A 8 -4.11 -7.06 58.36
N THR A 9 -3.14 -6.15 58.29
CA THR A 9 -1.78 -6.09 57.75
C THR A 9 -0.82 -7.20 58.21
N LEU A 10 0.27 -7.39 57.45
CA LEU A 10 1.65 -7.27 57.97
C LEU A 10 2.68 -7.05 56.84
N ALA A 11 3.72 -6.28 57.19
CA ALA A 11 4.70 -5.64 56.34
C ALA A 11 6.05 -6.38 56.31
N GLY A 12 6.92 -6.01 55.35
CA GLY A 12 8.33 -6.38 55.35
C GLY A 12 9.15 -5.56 54.36
N LEU A 13 9.69 -4.43 54.83
CA LEU A 13 10.70 -3.59 54.16
C LEU A 13 12.08 -4.27 54.12
N ARG A 14 12.87 -4.05 53.06
CA ARG A 14 14.27 -3.60 53.17
C ARG A 14 14.85 -3.10 51.84
N THR A 15 15.76 -2.16 51.99
CA THR A 15 16.25 -1.16 51.03
C THR A 15 17.72 -1.36 50.65
N VAL A 16 18.05 -0.93 49.42
CA VAL A 16 19.28 -0.22 48.96
C VAL A 16 20.63 -0.96 48.92
N ARG A 17 21.23 -1.02 47.71
CA ARG A 17 22.55 -0.42 47.40
C ARG A 17 22.87 -0.45 45.90
N SER A 18 23.63 0.56 45.48
CA SER A 18 23.98 0.95 44.11
C SER A 18 25.47 0.80 43.80
N SER A 19 25.79 0.73 42.49
CA SER A 19 27.04 1.16 41.79
C SER A 19 28.25 0.18 41.78
N PRO A 20 29.29 0.40 40.91
CA PRO A 20 29.29 0.62 39.44
C PRO A 20 30.47 -0.09 38.67
N ILE A 21 30.44 0.01 37.32
CA ILE A 21 31.54 0.09 36.30
C ILE A 21 32.78 -0.84 36.39
N SER A 22 33.09 -1.56 35.29
CA SER A 22 34.47 -1.62 34.77
C SER A 22 34.53 -1.84 33.24
N HIS A 23 35.42 -1.08 32.61
CA HIS A 23 35.86 -1.22 31.22
C HIS A 23 36.88 -2.35 31.09
N ALA A 24 36.87 -3.07 29.97
CA ALA A 24 38.09 -3.64 29.40
C ALA A 24 38.04 -3.61 27.87
N LYS A 25 39.15 -3.13 27.29
CA LYS A 25 39.39 -2.80 25.90
C LYS A 25 40.55 -3.68 25.42
N ILE A 26 40.58 -3.95 24.11
CA ILE A 26 41.76 -4.27 23.26
C ILE A 26 42.22 -5.74 23.22
N SER A 27 42.17 -6.31 22.01
CA SER A 27 43.37 -6.82 21.33
C SER A 27 43.11 -6.97 19.82
N LEU A 28 43.87 -6.21 19.05
CA LEU A 28 44.09 -6.37 17.60
C LEU A 28 45.18 -7.43 17.40
N THR A 29 44.96 -8.39 16.51
CA THR A 29 46.06 -8.98 15.74
C THR A 29 45.68 -9.15 14.28
N ARG A 30 46.39 -8.37 13.48
CA ARG A 30 46.53 -8.42 12.04
C ARG A 30 47.51 -9.54 11.71
N ASN A 31 47.26 -10.32 10.66
CA ASN A 31 48.32 -10.95 9.88
C ASN A 31 47.85 -11.19 8.44
N SER A 32 48.40 -10.37 7.53
CA SER A 32 48.57 -10.71 6.12
C SER A 32 49.83 -11.56 5.96
N ILE A 33 49.93 -12.42 4.94
CA ILE A 33 51.13 -12.60 4.10
C ILE A 33 50.80 -13.49 2.88
N PHE A 34 51.14 -12.94 1.70
CA PHE A 34 51.62 -13.49 0.42
C PHE A 34 50.93 -14.71 -0.26
N ASN A 35 50.39 -14.62 -1.48
CA ASN A 35 50.97 -14.30 -2.81
C ASN A 35 51.77 -15.47 -3.43
N SER A 36 51.28 -16.10 -4.51
CA SER A 36 52.06 -16.25 -5.75
C SER A 36 51.22 -16.75 -6.94
N LYS A 37 51.62 -16.26 -8.12
CA LYS A 37 51.14 -16.49 -9.48
C LYS A 37 51.66 -17.83 -10.06
N ARG A 38 50.98 -18.40 -11.06
CA ARG A 38 51.43 -18.43 -12.48
C ARG A 38 50.55 -19.31 -13.38
N SER A 39 50.48 -18.85 -14.63
CA SER A 39 49.87 -19.40 -15.83
C SER A 39 50.74 -20.45 -16.55
N PHE A 40 50.14 -21.24 -17.47
CA PHE A 40 50.47 -21.37 -18.91
C PHE A 40 50.00 -22.73 -19.53
N ILE A 41 49.13 -22.66 -20.56
CA ILE A 41 49.21 -23.26 -21.92
C ILE A 41 49.32 -24.81 -22.12
N HIS A 42 48.40 -25.50 -22.84
CA HIS A 42 48.37 -25.77 -24.31
C HIS A 42 47.35 -26.86 -24.75
N ASN A 43 46.71 -26.60 -25.89
CA ASN A 43 46.18 -27.44 -26.99
C ASN A 43 46.17 -28.99 -26.90
N TYR A 44 45.07 -29.58 -27.38
CA TYR A 44 45.10 -30.70 -28.34
C TYR A 44 43.87 -30.68 -29.27
N LEU A 45 44.11 -30.54 -30.58
CA LEU A 45 43.20 -30.89 -31.67
C LEU A 45 43.53 -32.32 -32.13
N ARG A 46 42.52 -33.12 -32.43
CA ARG A 46 42.67 -34.30 -33.29
C ARG A 46 41.46 -34.44 -34.22
N SER A 47 41.77 -34.38 -35.51
CA SER A 47 40.90 -34.71 -36.64
C SER A 47 40.77 -36.22 -36.81
N LEU A 48 39.58 -36.70 -37.17
CA LEU A 48 39.38 -37.95 -37.91
C LEU A 48 38.16 -37.77 -38.81
N SER A 49 38.38 -37.93 -40.11
CA SER A 49 37.38 -37.95 -41.16
C SER A 49 37.17 -39.39 -41.63
N PHE A 50 35.92 -39.85 -41.72
CA PHE A 50 35.49 -40.93 -42.61
C PHE A 50 34.04 -40.73 -43.05
N THR A 51 33.76 -41.23 -44.24
CA THR A 51 32.69 -40.90 -45.17
C THR A 51 31.41 -41.73 -45.02
N THR A 52 30.30 -41.08 -45.39
CA THR A 52 29.05 -41.57 -46.00
C THR A 52 28.20 -42.61 -45.28
N SER A 53 27.01 -42.19 -44.85
CA SER A 53 25.74 -42.78 -45.30
C SER A 53 24.57 -41.85 -44.97
N SER A 54 23.72 -41.64 -45.97
CA SER A 54 22.44 -40.92 -45.92
C SER A 54 21.45 -41.55 -44.94
N SER A 55 20.83 -40.75 -44.05
CA SER A 55 19.42 -40.92 -43.69
C SER A 55 18.89 -39.75 -42.85
N VAL A 56 17.70 -39.27 -43.24
CA VAL A 56 16.62 -38.64 -42.46
C VAL A 56 16.94 -37.35 -41.68
N ARG A 57 16.35 -36.23 -42.14
CA ARG A 57 16.21 -34.99 -41.36
C ARG A 57 15.19 -35.21 -40.24
N CYS A 58 15.65 -35.26 -38.99
CA CYS A 58 14.85 -34.89 -37.84
C CYS A 58 15.32 -33.50 -37.39
N ALA A 59 14.44 -32.51 -37.50
CA ALA A 59 14.67 -31.20 -36.92
C ALA A 59 14.61 -31.35 -35.39
N ALA A 60 15.78 -31.24 -34.73
CA ALA A 60 15.83 -31.01 -33.31
C ALA A 60 15.42 -29.56 -33.07
N THR A 61 14.25 -29.35 -32.48
CA THR A 61 13.85 -28.07 -31.90
C THR A 61 14.61 -27.90 -30.59
N ASP A 62 15.43 -26.87 -30.51
CA ASP A 62 15.96 -26.34 -29.25
C ASP A 62 14.80 -26.09 -28.27
N PRO A 63 14.89 -26.52 -27.00
CA PRO A 63 14.01 -25.99 -25.97
C PRO A 63 14.57 -24.63 -25.58
N SER A 64 14.23 -23.58 -26.33
CA SER A 64 14.34 -22.24 -25.80
C SER A 64 13.40 -22.16 -24.60
N SER A 65 13.99 -22.07 -23.41
CA SER A 65 13.33 -21.74 -22.16
C SER A 65 12.72 -20.35 -22.26
N GLY A 66 11.55 -20.27 -22.89
CA GLY A 66 10.67 -19.11 -22.84
C GLY A 66 9.75 -19.28 -21.64
N THR A 67 9.92 -18.44 -20.63
CA THR A 67 8.93 -18.25 -19.59
C THR A 67 7.65 -17.76 -20.25
N THR A 68 6.70 -18.66 -20.51
CA THR A 68 5.35 -18.29 -20.92
C THR A 68 4.70 -17.55 -19.77
N SER A 69 4.69 -16.22 -19.86
CA SER A 69 3.73 -15.40 -19.13
C SER A 69 2.33 -15.90 -19.51
N THR A 70 1.54 -16.30 -18.52
CA THR A 70 0.21 -16.84 -18.73
C THR A 70 -0.69 -15.80 -19.41
N SER A 71 -1.47 -16.24 -20.40
CA SER A 71 -2.31 -15.42 -21.31
C SER A 71 -3.34 -14.52 -20.60
N ALA A 72 -3.56 -14.69 -19.30
CA ALA A 72 -4.57 -14.00 -18.52
C ALA A 72 -4.20 -12.57 -18.10
N MET A 73 -2.94 -12.30 -17.77
CA MET A 73 -2.47 -10.93 -17.49
C MET A 73 -2.54 -10.00 -18.71
N GLN A 74 -2.62 -10.57 -19.92
CA GLN A 74 -2.86 -9.79 -21.15
C GLN A 74 -4.33 -9.36 -21.29
N SER A 75 -5.26 -9.97 -20.55
CA SER A 75 -6.69 -9.65 -20.61
C SER A 75 -7.11 -8.47 -19.71
N ALA A 76 -6.42 -8.27 -18.58
CA ALA A 76 -6.66 -7.14 -17.69
C ALA A 76 -5.88 -5.92 -18.19
N THR A 77 -6.58 -4.92 -18.71
CA THR A 77 -5.94 -3.69 -19.18
C THR A 77 -5.50 -2.85 -17.99
N THR A 78 -4.29 -2.26 -18.07
CA THR A 78 -3.78 -1.35 -17.03
C THR A 78 -4.58 -0.06 -16.90
N ASN A 79 -5.46 0.26 -17.88
CA ASN A 79 -6.32 1.44 -17.86
C ASN A 79 -7.54 1.29 -16.93
N GLU A 80 -7.95 0.06 -16.66
CA GLU A 80 -9.03 -0.25 -15.73
C GLU A 80 -8.42 -0.57 -14.36
N PRO A 81 -8.68 0.22 -13.30
CA PRO A 81 -8.04 0.01 -12.00
C PRO A 81 -8.62 -1.14 -11.18
N VAL A 82 -9.70 -1.78 -11.62
CA VAL A 82 -10.33 -2.88 -10.87
C VAL A 82 -10.43 -4.17 -11.68
N VAL A 83 -10.64 -5.29 -10.99
CA VAL A 83 -11.10 -6.55 -11.58
C VAL A 83 -12.34 -7.06 -10.84
N SER A 84 -13.25 -7.73 -11.55
CA SER A 84 -14.43 -8.38 -10.95
C SER A 84 -14.05 -9.59 -10.09
N ALA A 85 -14.94 -10.00 -9.19
CA ALA A 85 -14.80 -11.22 -8.41
C ALA A 85 -14.72 -12.48 -9.28
N GLU A 86 -15.49 -12.54 -10.36
CA GLU A 86 -15.49 -13.64 -11.34
C GLU A 86 -14.12 -13.77 -12.02
N TRP A 87 -13.53 -12.65 -12.42
CA TRP A 87 -12.19 -12.61 -12.99
C TRP A 87 -11.18 -13.15 -11.96
N LEU A 88 -11.18 -12.65 -10.73
CA LEU A 88 -10.23 -13.13 -9.72
C LEU A 88 -10.41 -14.62 -9.45
N HIS A 89 -11.64 -15.09 -9.31
CA HIS A 89 -11.94 -16.51 -9.10
C HIS A 89 -11.41 -17.40 -10.23
N ALA A 90 -11.53 -16.96 -11.49
CA ALA A 90 -11.02 -17.70 -12.65
C ALA A 90 -9.48 -17.79 -12.69
N HIS A 91 -8.76 -16.81 -12.13
CA HIS A 91 -7.31 -16.68 -12.23
C HIS A 91 -6.57 -16.92 -10.90
N LEU A 92 -7.28 -17.26 -9.82
CA LEU A 92 -6.72 -17.36 -8.46
C LEU A 92 -5.58 -18.38 -8.32
N ARG A 93 -5.52 -19.38 -9.22
CA ARG A 93 -4.50 -20.44 -9.20
C ARG A 93 -3.28 -20.13 -10.08
N GLU A 94 -3.27 -18.99 -10.75
CA GLU A 94 -2.15 -18.59 -11.58
C GLU A 94 -0.97 -18.17 -10.70
N PRO A 95 0.25 -18.70 -10.94
CA PRO A 95 1.38 -18.50 -10.04
C PRO A 95 1.87 -17.04 -10.01
N ASP A 96 1.62 -16.27 -11.07
CA ASP A 96 1.94 -14.86 -11.22
C ASP A 96 0.85 -13.93 -10.69
N VAL A 97 -0.30 -14.43 -10.22
CA VAL A 97 -1.33 -13.62 -9.55
C VAL A 97 -1.12 -13.66 -8.04
N LYS A 98 -0.96 -12.50 -7.41
CA LYS A 98 -0.79 -12.31 -5.97
C LYS A 98 -1.98 -11.54 -5.42
N VAL A 99 -2.65 -12.12 -4.43
CA VAL A 99 -3.81 -11.48 -3.79
C VAL A 99 -3.39 -10.89 -2.45
N LEU A 100 -3.76 -9.63 -2.20
CA LEU A 100 -3.48 -8.92 -0.97
C LEU A 100 -4.78 -8.50 -0.27
N ASP A 101 -4.95 -8.94 0.97
CA ASP A 101 -5.88 -8.33 1.91
C ASP A 101 -5.22 -7.10 2.52
N ALA A 102 -5.67 -5.93 2.10
CA ALA A 102 -5.20 -4.64 2.61
C ALA A 102 -6.23 -4.01 3.56
N SER A 103 -6.99 -4.82 4.29
CA SER A 103 -8.00 -4.34 5.23
C SER A 103 -7.38 -3.44 6.29
N TRP A 104 -7.93 -2.23 6.39
CA TRP A 104 -7.63 -1.28 7.44
C TRP A 104 -8.91 -0.54 7.81
N TYR A 105 -9.10 -0.26 9.10
CA TYR A 105 -10.33 0.34 9.61
C TYR A 105 -10.02 1.57 10.44
N MET A 106 -10.94 2.53 10.45
CA MET A 106 -10.78 3.72 11.27
C MET A 106 -10.77 3.33 12.77
N PRO A 107 -10.00 4.03 13.62
CA PRO A 107 -9.89 3.68 15.05
C PRO A 107 -11.22 3.61 15.81
N ASN A 108 -12.23 4.36 15.37
CA ASN A 108 -13.56 4.38 15.98
C ASN A 108 -14.44 3.18 15.59
N GLU A 109 -14.08 2.41 14.55
CA GLU A 109 -14.82 1.22 14.10
C GLU A 109 -14.55 0.01 15.01
N LYS A 110 -13.47 0.03 15.81
CA LYS A 110 -13.11 -1.04 16.76
C LYS A 110 -13.04 -2.44 16.13
N ARG A 111 -12.63 -2.51 14.86
CA ARG A 111 -12.39 -3.75 14.11
C ARG A 111 -10.90 -4.07 14.10
N ASN A 112 -10.56 -5.34 14.08
CA ASN A 112 -9.18 -5.81 13.99
C ASN A 112 -8.97 -6.49 12.64
N PRO A 113 -8.33 -5.84 11.66
CA PRO A 113 -8.20 -6.37 10.31
C PRO A 113 -7.38 -7.65 10.24
N LEU A 114 -6.26 -7.75 10.98
CA LEU A 114 -5.44 -8.96 11.00
C LEU A 114 -6.22 -10.15 11.58
N GLN A 115 -6.99 -9.93 12.64
CA GLN A 115 -7.83 -10.98 13.22
C GLN A 115 -8.94 -11.41 12.26
N GLU A 116 -9.58 -10.46 11.55
CA GLU A 116 -10.60 -10.78 10.55
C GLU A 116 -10.03 -11.56 9.37
N TYR A 117 -8.85 -11.17 8.86
CA TYR A 117 -8.11 -11.90 7.85
C TYR A 117 -7.81 -13.33 8.31
N GLN A 118 -7.30 -13.52 9.54
CA GLN A 118 -7.04 -14.84 10.11
C GLN A 118 -8.28 -15.73 10.14
N VAL A 119 -9.46 -15.15 10.36
CA VAL A 119 -10.73 -15.88 10.41
C VAL A 119 -11.26 -16.20 9.01
N ALA A 120 -11.23 -15.25 8.08
CA ALA A 120 -11.77 -15.43 6.74
C ALA A 120 -11.14 -14.47 5.72
N HIS A 121 -10.47 -15.01 4.71
CA HIS A 121 -9.82 -14.27 3.61
C HIS A 121 -10.02 -14.98 2.26
N ILE A 122 -9.73 -14.30 1.15
CA ILE A 122 -9.75 -14.93 -0.18
C ILE A 122 -8.65 -16.02 -0.22
N PRO A 123 -8.92 -17.21 -0.81
CA PRO A 123 -7.95 -18.30 -0.80
C PRO A 123 -6.58 -17.91 -1.36
N GLY A 124 -5.51 -18.22 -0.61
CA GLY A 124 -4.14 -17.87 -1.00
C GLY A 124 -3.77 -16.39 -0.90
N ALA A 125 -4.66 -15.53 -0.41
CA ALA A 125 -4.33 -14.13 -0.15
C ALA A 125 -3.27 -13.98 0.94
N LEU A 126 -2.48 -12.92 0.85
CA LEU A 126 -1.54 -12.48 1.88
C LEU A 126 -2.08 -11.23 2.56
N TYR A 127 -1.71 -11.00 3.81
CA TYR A 127 -2.09 -9.78 4.52
C TYR A 127 -1.07 -8.66 4.27
N PHE A 128 -1.55 -7.51 3.79
CA PHE A 128 -0.77 -6.28 3.63
C PHE A 128 -1.14 -5.31 4.75
N ASP A 129 -0.23 -5.15 5.72
CA ASP A 129 -0.44 -4.23 6.84
C ASP A 129 -0.19 -2.77 6.40
N VAL A 130 -1.26 -2.02 6.15
CA VAL A 130 -1.19 -0.60 5.73
C VAL A 130 -0.51 0.28 6.79
N ASP A 131 -0.63 -0.06 8.07
CA ASP A 131 0.05 0.68 9.14
C ASP A 131 1.52 0.25 9.25
N GLY A 132 1.80 -1.04 9.15
CA GLY A 132 3.16 -1.58 9.23
C GLY A 132 4.04 -1.30 8.02
N ILE A 133 3.45 -1.15 6.83
CA ILE A 133 4.13 -0.82 5.57
C ILE A 133 3.98 0.69 5.29
N SER A 134 4.47 1.49 6.22
CA SER A 134 4.46 2.96 6.19
C SER A 134 5.79 3.53 6.67
N ASP A 135 6.01 4.83 6.53
CA ASP A 135 7.22 5.52 7.03
C ASP A 135 7.20 5.68 8.56
N PRO A 136 8.07 4.98 9.32
CA PRO A 136 8.12 5.09 10.77
C PRO A 136 8.89 6.33 11.27
N SER A 137 9.50 7.12 10.38
CA SER A 137 10.31 8.28 10.76
C SER A 137 9.49 9.51 11.13
N THR A 138 8.17 9.46 10.94
CA THR A 138 7.23 10.53 11.21
C THR A 138 6.06 10.03 12.06
N ASN A 139 5.43 10.95 12.79
CA ASN A 139 4.20 10.67 13.54
C ASN A 139 2.94 10.82 12.67
N LEU A 140 3.11 11.18 11.39
CA LEU A 140 2.01 11.25 10.45
C LEU A 140 1.55 9.83 10.07
N PRO A 141 0.23 9.60 10.00
CA PRO A 141 -0.33 8.30 9.69
C PRO A 141 -0.16 7.93 8.21
N HIS A 142 0.16 6.66 7.95
CA HIS A 142 0.16 6.03 6.62
C HIS A 142 1.05 6.67 5.56
N MET A 143 2.06 7.45 5.97
CA MET A 143 3.01 8.07 5.03
C MET A 143 3.73 6.99 4.21
N LEU A 144 3.98 7.27 2.93
CA LEU A 144 4.73 6.37 2.06
C LEU A 144 6.10 6.04 2.66
N PRO A 145 6.48 4.75 2.73
CA PRO A 145 7.84 4.37 3.10
C PRO A 145 8.84 4.76 1.98
N SER A 146 10.15 4.63 2.22
CA SER A 146 11.16 4.80 1.17
C SER A 146 11.05 3.73 0.07
N GLU A 147 11.67 3.98 -1.09
CA GLU A 147 11.75 2.99 -2.20
C GLU A 147 12.37 1.67 -1.74
N GLU A 148 13.45 1.75 -0.97
CA GLU A 148 14.17 0.59 -0.44
C GLU A 148 13.30 -0.18 0.56
N ALA A 149 12.60 0.54 1.43
CA ALA A 149 11.74 -0.05 2.44
C ALA A 149 10.53 -0.75 1.80
N PHE A 150 9.86 -0.09 0.83
CA PHE A 150 8.76 -0.71 0.08
C PHE A 150 9.24 -1.94 -0.70
N SER A 151 10.39 -1.85 -1.37
CA SER A 151 11.01 -2.98 -2.07
C SER A 151 11.23 -4.17 -1.14
N ALA A 152 11.76 -3.92 0.06
CA ALA A 152 12.02 -4.95 1.06
C ALA A 152 10.73 -5.58 1.61
N ALA A 153 9.72 -4.77 1.94
CA ALA A 153 8.44 -5.26 2.45
C ALA A 153 7.69 -6.11 1.42
N VAL A 154 7.58 -5.63 0.18
CA VAL A 154 6.90 -6.36 -0.91
C VAL A 154 7.64 -7.66 -1.28
N SER A 155 8.98 -7.63 -1.23
CA SER A 155 9.79 -8.86 -1.40
C SER A 155 9.55 -9.88 -0.28
N ALA A 156 9.39 -9.43 0.96
CA ALA A 156 9.10 -10.31 2.10
C ALA A 156 7.70 -10.95 2.02
N LEU A 157 6.75 -10.30 1.33
CA LEU A 157 5.46 -10.91 0.97
C LEU A 157 5.60 -11.98 -0.14
N GLY A 158 6.77 -12.11 -0.78
CA GLY A 158 7.00 -13.05 -1.87
C GLY A 158 6.46 -12.57 -3.22
N ILE A 159 6.39 -11.25 -3.40
CA ILE A 159 5.97 -10.60 -4.65
C ILE A 159 7.22 -10.17 -5.42
N GLU A 160 7.18 -10.31 -6.74
CA GLU A 160 8.22 -9.89 -7.67
C GLU A 160 7.68 -8.90 -8.71
N ASN A 161 8.55 -8.15 -9.41
CA ASN A 161 8.10 -7.19 -10.43
C ASN A 161 7.32 -7.82 -11.59
N ARG A 162 7.44 -9.14 -11.82
CA ARG A 162 6.70 -9.84 -12.87
C ARG A 162 5.25 -10.12 -12.50
N ASP A 163 4.92 -10.15 -11.21
CA ASP A 163 3.62 -10.58 -10.74
C ASP A 163 2.53 -9.55 -11.08
N GLY A 164 1.29 -10.01 -11.14
CA GLY A 164 0.07 -9.20 -11.08
C GLY A 164 -0.47 -9.19 -9.66
N VAL A 165 -0.79 -8.01 -9.14
CA VAL A 165 -1.25 -7.84 -7.77
C VAL A 165 -2.73 -7.48 -7.76
N ILE A 166 -3.55 -8.23 -7.04
CA ILE A 166 -4.97 -7.94 -6.81
C ILE A 166 -5.16 -7.61 -5.35
N VAL A 167 -5.63 -6.40 -5.05
CA VAL A 167 -5.81 -5.93 -3.68
C VAL A 167 -7.28 -5.84 -3.35
N TYR A 168 -7.69 -6.30 -2.17
CA TYR A 168 -9.03 -6.11 -1.65
C TYR A 168 -9.01 -5.63 -0.21
N ASP A 169 -10.17 -5.21 0.30
CA ASP A 169 -10.37 -4.99 1.73
C ASP A 169 -11.77 -5.47 2.18
N GLY A 170 -11.97 -5.52 3.49
CA GLY A 170 -13.21 -5.98 4.12
C GLY A 170 -14.37 -4.98 4.11
N LYS A 171 -14.24 -3.79 3.49
CA LYS A 171 -15.34 -2.81 3.35
C LYS A 171 -15.91 -2.77 1.93
N GLY A 172 -15.14 -3.23 0.95
CA GLY A 172 -15.46 -3.16 -0.47
C GLY A 172 -14.32 -2.45 -1.19
N ILE A 173 -14.35 -1.12 -1.17
CA ILE A 173 -13.25 -0.28 -1.63
C ILE A 173 -13.02 0.83 -0.59
N PHE A 174 -11.98 0.67 0.22
CA PHE A 174 -11.57 1.64 1.24
C PHE A 174 -10.05 1.78 1.28
N SER A 175 -9.37 0.84 1.95
CA SER A 175 -7.92 0.84 2.11
C SER A 175 -7.20 0.10 0.98
N ALA A 176 -7.87 -0.77 0.23
CA ALA A 176 -7.31 -1.42 -0.95
C ALA A 176 -6.83 -0.41 -2.01
N ALA A 177 -7.59 0.67 -2.20
CA ALA A 177 -7.22 1.76 -3.11
C ALA A 177 -5.88 2.42 -2.72
N ARG A 178 -5.56 2.50 -1.43
CA ARG A 178 -4.26 3.03 -0.95
C ARG A 178 -3.12 2.15 -1.44
N VAL A 179 -3.22 0.84 -1.27
CA VAL A 179 -2.16 -0.09 -1.68
C VAL A 179 -2.05 -0.12 -3.21
N TRP A 180 -3.17 -0.10 -3.94
CA TRP A 180 -3.16 0.09 -5.40
C TRP A 180 -2.33 1.31 -5.82
N TRP A 181 -2.59 2.47 -5.19
CA TRP A 181 -1.82 3.69 -5.47
C TRP A 181 -0.35 3.56 -5.05
N MET A 182 -0.03 2.92 -3.92
CA MET A 182 1.36 2.74 -3.47
C MET A 182 2.19 1.96 -4.50
N PHE A 183 1.68 0.84 -5.01
CA PHE A 183 2.41 0.08 -6.05
C PHE A 183 2.62 0.91 -7.33
N ARG A 184 1.62 1.68 -7.76
CA ARG A 184 1.75 2.58 -8.93
C ARG A 184 2.76 3.69 -8.69
N VAL A 185 2.73 4.31 -7.52
CA VAL A 185 3.75 5.28 -7.08
C VAL A 185 5.15 4.67 -7.11
N PHE A 186 5.27 3.38 -6.82
CA PHE A 186 6.54 2.66 -6.90
C PHE A 186 6.76 1.97 -8.26
N GLY A 187 6.06 2.40 -9.32
CA GLY A 187 6.32 2.00 -10.70
C GLY A 187 5.84 0.59 -11.07
N HIS A 188 4.86 0.05 -10.35
CA HIS A 188 4.26 -1.25 -10.64
C HIS A 188 2.79 -1.08 -11.06
N ASP A 189 2.55 -1.06 -12.36
CA ASP A 189 1.21 -0.83 -12.95
C ASP A 189 0.36 -2.09 -13.08
N LYS A 190 0.94 -3.28 -12.88
CA LYS A 190 0.22 -4.56 -12.90
C LYS A 190 -0.51 -4.80 -11.57
N ILE A 191 -1.32 -3.83 -11.18
CA ILE A 191 -2.07 -3.85 -9.94
C ILE A 191 -3.51 -3.39 -10.13
N TRP A 192 -4.42 -4.13 -9.52
CA TRP A 192 -5.86 -3.88 -9.58
C TRP A 192 -6.49 -4.01 -8.19
N VAL A 193 -7.60 -3.32 -7.98
CA VAL A 193 -8.48 -3.52 -6.82
C VAL A 193 -9.57 -4.53 -7.16
N LEU A 194 -9.91 -5.43 -6.24
CA LEU A 194 -11.10 -6.29 -6.39
C LEU A 194 -12.36 -5.43 -6.25
N ASP A 195 -13.15 -5.33 -7.32
CA ASP A 195 -14.33 -4.47 -7.34
C ASP A 195 -15.39 -4.97 -6.36
N GLY A 196 -15.77 -4.12 -5.40
CA GLY A 196 -16.67 -4.50 -4.29
C GLY A 196 -16.02 -5.36 -3.19
N GLY A 197 -14.71 -5.64 -3.28
CA GLY A 197 -13.89 -6.26 -2.24
C GLY A 197 -14.39 -7.61 -1.72
N LEU A 198 -14.05 -7.91 -0.46
CA LEU A 198 -14.50 -9.14 0.21
C LEU A 198 -16.03 -9.27 0.31
N PRO A 199 -16.81 -8.17 0.51
CA PRO A 199 -18.27 -8.24 0.47
C PRO A 199 -18.80 -8.79 -0.86
N GLN A 200 -18.33 -8.28 -2.00
CA GLN A 200 -18.77 -8.73 -3.32
C GLN A 200 -18.28 -10.14 -3.64
N TRP A 201 -17.06 -10.51 -3.22
CA TRP A 201 -16.56 -11.89 -3.32
C TRP A 201 -17.52 -12.89 -2.68
N ARG A 202 -17.96 -12.61 -1.44
CA ARG A 202 -18.93 -13.45 -0.72
C ARG A 202 -20.31 -13.44 -1.35
N ALA A 203 -20.77 -12.26 -1.79
CA ALA A 203 -22.07 -12.13 -2.46
C ALA A 203 -22.13 -12.93 -3.77
N SER A 204 -20.99 -13.11 -4.43
CA SER A 204 -20.84 -13.92 -5.65
C SER A 204 -20.78 -15.43 -5.37
N GLY A 205 -20.82 -15.83 -4.09
CA GLY A 205 -20.84 -17.24 -3.69
C GLY A 205 -19.48 -17.93 -3.71
N PHE A 206 -18.39 -17.17 -3.77
CA PHE A 206 -17.04 -17.74 -3.80
C PHE A 206 -16.53 -18.07 -2.38
N ASP A 207 -15.76 -19.16 -2.30
CA ASP A 207 -15.23 -19.67 -1.04
C ASP A 207 -14.20 -18.71 -0.42
N VAL A 208 -14.09 -18.77 0.91
CA VAL A 208 -13.05 -18.09 1.68
C VAL A 208 -12.24 -19.14 2.44
N GLU A 209 -10.95 -18.89 2.61
CA GLU A 209 -10.12 -19.70 3.50
C GLU A 209 -10.36 -19.29 4.95
N SER A 210 -10.58 -20.29 5.80
CA SER A 210 -10.62 -20.14 7.24
C SER A 210 -9.29 -20.52 7.85
N SER A 211 -8.77 -19.73 8.80
CA SER A 211 -7.45 -19.91 9.43
C SER A 211 -6.29 -19.64 8.47
N ALA A 212 -5.79 -18.40 8.48
CA ALA A 212 -4.60 -18.03 7.74
C ALA A 212 -3.42 -18.97 8.04
N SER A 213 -2.69 -19.38 6.99
CA SER A 213 -1.53 -20.25 7.14
C SER A 213 -0.44 -19.57 7.97
N SER A 214 0.33 -20.35 8.74
CA SER A 214 1.47 -19.81 9.49
C SER A 214 2.47 -19.09 8.57
N ASP A 215 2.64 -19.58 7.33
CA ASP A 215 3.48 -18.93 6.32
C ASP A 215 2.97 -17.52 5.96
N SER A 216 1.67 -17.35 5.71
CA SER A 216 1.11 -16.04 5.37
C SER A 216 1.25 -15.01 6.51
N ILE A 217 1.09 -15.45 7.76
CA ILE A 217 1.27 -14.60 8.95
C ILE A 217 2.74 -14.24 9.15
N LEU A 218 3.66 -15.19 8.94
CA LEU A 218 5.09 -14.93 9.00
C LEU A 218 5.53 -13.94 7.92
N LYS A 219 4.99 -14.05 6.70
CA LYS A 219 5.24 -13.09 5.61
C LYS A 219 4.76 -11.68 5.94
N ALA A 220 3.55 -11.54 6.49
CA ALA A 220 3.03 -10.24 6.91
C ALA A 220 3.92 -9.60 7.98
N SER A 221 4.30 -10.36 9.02
CA SER A 221 5.24 -9.88 10.06
C SER A 221 6.61 -9.53 9.48
N ALA A 222 7.14 -10.36 8.57
CA ALA A 222 8.42 -10.14 7.93
C ALA A 222 8.42 -8.87 7.06
N ALA A 223 7.29 -8.55 6.41
CA ALA A 223 7.14 -7.31 5.64
C ALA A 223 7.25 -6.06 6.52
N CYS A 224 6.56 -6.03 7.66
CA CYS A 224 6.68 -4.93 8.63
C CYS A 224 8.10 -4.84 9.21
N GLU A 225 8.72 -5.98 9.55
CA GLU A 225 10.11 -6.00 10.00
C GLU A 225 11.10 -5.50 8.94
N ALA A 226 10.82 -5.75 7.65
CA ALA A 226 11.68 -5.32 6.56
C ALA A 226 11.75 -3.79 6.48
N ILE A 227 10.61 -3.09 6.66
CA ILE A 227 10.56 -1.62 6.79
C ILE A 227 11.51 -1.18 7.91
N GLU A 228 11.29 -1.71 9.11
CA GLU A 228 12.06 -1.36 10.31
C GLU A 228 13.57 -1.57 10.13
N LYS A 229 13.97 -2.67 9.48
CA LYS A 229 15.38 -2.99 9.20
C LYS A 229 15.99 -1.97 8.24
N VAL A 230 15.28 -1.59 7.18
CA VAL A 230 15.76 -0.59 6.22
C VAL A 230 15.95 0.78 6.88
N TYR A 231 14.99 1.24 7.67
CA TYR A 231 15.11 2.52 8.40
C TYR A 231 16.19 2.51 9.49
N LYS A 232 16.60 1.33 9.96
CA LYS A 232 17.78 1.13 10.83
C LYS A 232 19.09 1.01 10.05
N GLY A 233 19.08 1.24 8.74
CA GLY A 233 20.25 1.19 7.87
C GLY A 233 20.72 -0.22 7.54
N GLN A 234 19.87 -1.24 7.72
CA GLN A 234 20.21 -2.63 7.41
C GLN A 234 19.84 -2.97 5.97
N THR A 235 20.68 -3.75 5.31
CA THR A 235 20.38 -4.30 3.98
C THR A 235 19.43 -5.48 4.11
N VAL A 236 18.31 -5.43 3.39
CA VAL A 236 17.35 -6.52 3.28
C VAL A 236 17.36 -7.04 1.83
N PRO A 237 17.44 -8.35 1.59
CA PRO A 237 17.35 -8.90 0.24
C PRO A 237 16.01 -8.55 -0.42
N THR A 238 16.06 -8.18 -1.70
CA THR A 238 14.88 -7.79 -2.48
C THR A 238 14.74 -8.63 -3.75
N THR A 239 13.50 -9.01 -4.05
CA THR A 239 13.05 -9.65 -5.30
C THR A 239 12.10 -8.74 -6.07
N PHE A 240 11.55 -7.73 -5.40
CA PHE A 240 10.82 -6.62 -5.97
C PHE A 240 11.67 -5.36 -5.94
N MET A 241 11.70 -4.62 -7.04
CA MET A 241 12.39 -3.35 -7.19
C MET A 241 11.38 -2.22 -7.40
N ALA A 242 11.21 -1.38 -6.39
CA ALA A 242 10.42 -0.16 -6.48
C ALA A 242 11.13 0.89 -7.34
N ARG A 243 10.36 1.72 -8.04
CA ARG A 243 10.80 2.92 -8.73
C ARG A 243 9.79 4.03 -8.51
N LEU A 244 10.10 4.91 -7.55
CA LEU A 244 9.30 6.05 -7.19
C LEU A 244 8.96 6.88 -8.42
N GLN A 245 7.69 7.28 -8.49
CA GLN A 245 7.11 8.17 -9.46
C GLN A 245 6.75 9.47 -8.73
N PRO A 246 7.70 10.43 -8.59
CA PRO A 246 7.49 11.59 -7.73
C PRO A 246 6.33 12.48 -8.18
N HIS A 247 5.95 12.42 -9.45
CA HIS A 247 4.83 13.15 -10.01
C HIS A 247 3.46 12.69 -9.48
N LEU A 248 3.37 11.52 -8.84
CA LEU A 248 2.15 11.00 -8.20
C LEU A 248 2.06 11.37 -6.71
N ILE A 249 3.01 12.14 -6.17
CA ILE A 249 3.05 12.53 -4.77
C ILE A 249 3.18 14.05 -4.67
N TRP A 250 2.34 14.65 -3.84
CA TRP A 250 2.50 16.04 -3.44
C TRP A 250 2.88 16.15 -1.97
N LYS A 251 3.76 17.09 -1.68
CA LYS A 251 4.17 17.49 -0.33
C LYS A 251 3.47 18.77 0.11
N LEU A 252 3.52 19.06 1.42
CA LEU A 252 2.94 20.25 2.02
C LEU A 252 3.32 21.56 1.29
N GLU A 253 4.58 21.70 0.87
CA GLU A 253 5.05 22.90 0.17
C GLU A 253 4.34 23.11 -1.17
N GLN A 254 4.11 22.03 -1.93
CA GLN A 254 3.41 22.09 -3.21
C GLN A 254 1.93 22.46 -3.02
N VAL A 255 1.30 21.95 -1.96
CA VAL A 255 -0.08 22.31 -1.61
C VAL A 255 -0.17 23.80 -1.25
N ASN A 256 0.74 24.30 -0.42
CA ASN A 256 0.81 25.73 -0.07
C ASN A 256 0.96 26.61 -1.32
N GLN A 257 1.86 26.26 -2.23
CA GLN A 257 2.05 26.99 -3.50
C GLN A 257 0.79 26.95 -4.38
N ASN A 258 0.03 25.85 -4.36
CA ASN A 258 -1.19 25.73 -5.16
C ASN A 258 -2.32 26.64 -4.67
N ILE A 259 -2.35 27.04 -3.41
CA ILE A 259 -3.36 27.98 -2.89
C ILE A 259 -3.27 29.33 -3.61
N GLU A 260 -2.04 29.82 -3.80
CA GLU A 260 -1.77 31.10 -4.46
C GLU A 260 -1.85 30.94 -6.00
N ASN A 261 -1.14 29.95 -6.53
CA ASN A 261 -0.94 29.81 -7.97
C ASN A 261 -2.12 29.16 -8.69
N LYS A 262 -2.97 28.40 -7.98
CA LYS A 262 -4.15 27.71 -8.50
C LYS A 262 -3.86 26.88 -9.75
N THR A 263 -2.73 26.15 -9.74
CA THR A 263 -2.29 25.34 -10.89
C THR A 263 -3.10 24.05 -11.02
N HIS A 264 -3.66 23.54 -9.93
CA HIS A 264 -4.44 22.31 -9.88
C HIS A 264 -5.74 22.50 -9.09
N GLN A 265 -6.77 21.78 -9.50
CA GLN A 265 -7.99 21.60 -8.72
C GLN A 265 -7.72 20.63 -7.57
N HIS A 266 -7.82 21.10 -6.33
CA HIS A 266 -7.63 20.27 -5.14
C HIS A 266 -8.96 19.65 -4.73
N ILE A 267 -9.06 18.31 -4.76
CA ILE A 267 -10.21 17.57 -4.27
C ILE A 267 -9.93 16.84 -2.95
N ASP A 268 -10.87 16.88 -2.01
CA ASP A 268 -10.78 16.23 -0.70
C ASP A 268 -11.85 15.13 -0.56
N ALA A 269 -11.39 13.92 -0.26
CA ALA A 269 -12.21 12.72 -0.17
C ALA A 269 -12.93 12.51 1.17
N ARG A 270 -12.72 13.40 2.16
CA ARG A 270 -13.37 13.30 3.47
C ARG A 270 -14.87 13.56 3.36
N ALA A 271 -15.60 13.08 4.36
CA ALA A 271 -17.03 13.38 4.52
C ALA A 271 -17.25 14.91 4.62
N LYS A 272 -18.35 15.39 4.01
CA LYS A 272 -18.67 16.82 3.92
C LYS A 272 -18.64 17.54 5.27
N GLY A 273 -19.16 16.92 6.34
CA GLY A 273 -19.13 17.53 7.67
C GLY A 273 -17.71 17.77 8.22
N ARG A 274 -16.76 16.87 7.93
CA ARG A 274 -15.34 17.07 8.33
C ARG A 274 -14.70 18.19 7.53
N PHE A 275 -14.98 18.22 6.24
CA PHE A 275 -14.52 19.27 5.31
C PHE A 275 -15.08 20.65 5.69
N ASP A 276 -16.37 20.74 6.03
CA ASP A 276 -17.03 21.99 6.40
C ASP A 276 -16.67 22.46 7.82
N GLY A 277 -16.05 21.61 8.63
CA GLY A 277 -15.77 21.91 10.03
C GLY A 277 -16.93 21.65 10.99
N THR A 278 -18.02 21.03 10.52
CA THR A 278 -19.24 20.75 11.32
C THR A 278 -19.22 19.39 12.01
N ALA A 279 -18.29 18.51 11.65
CA ALA A 279 -18.04 17.23 12.30
C ALA A 279 -16.57 17.11 12.74
N PRO A 280 -16.28 16.44 13.87
CA PRO A 280 -14.93 16.31 14.37
C PRO A 280 -14.07 15.39 13.48
N GLU A 281 -12.77 15.64 13.47
CA GLU A 281 -11.80 14.69 12.94
C GLU A 281 -11.70 13.45 13.85
N PRO A 282 -11.51 12.23 13.28
CA PRO A 282 -11.35 11.01 14.07
C PRO A 282 -10.17 11.03 15.03
N ARG A 283 -9.13 11.83 14.71
CA ARG A 283 -7.98 12.06 15.59
C ARG A 283 -8.30 13.14 16.61
N LYS A 284 -8.22 12.77 17.88
CA LYS A 284 -8.49 13.68 19.00
C LYS A 284 -7.55 14.88 18.96
N GLY A 285 -8.13 16.08 19.05
CA GLY A 285 -7.39 17.34 19.11
C GLY A 285 -7.05 17.98 17.77
N LEU A 286 -7.29 17.30 16.64
CA LEU A 286 -7.11 17.88 15.31
C LEU A 286 -8.32 18.77 14.97
N LYS A 287 -8.05 19.97 14.44
CA LYS A 287 -9.09 20.88 13.95
C LYS A 287 -9.74 20.30 12.69
N SER A 288 -11.05 20.46 12.57
CA SER A 288 -11.80 20.19 11.34
C SER A 288 -11.78 21.41 10.41
N GLY A 289 -12.32 21.27 9.20
CA GLY A 289 -12.24 22.27 8.13
C GLY A 289 -11.53 21.72 6.89
N HIS A 290 -11.15 22.60 5.98
CA HIS A 290 -10.49 22.24 4.73
C HIS A 290 -9.43 23.25 4.29
N ILE A 291 -8.64 22.81 3.31
CA ILE A 291 -7.55 23.57 2.70
C ILE A 291 -8.18 24.64 1.79
N PRO A 292 -7.77 25.91 1.85
CA PRO A 292 -8.33 26.97 1.01
C PRO A 292 -8.35 26.61 -0.48
N GLY A 293 -9.50 26.82 -1.13
CA GLY A 293 -9.68 26.55 -2.56
C GLY A 293 -9.91 25.07 -2.92
N SER A 294 -9.79 24.14 -1.96
CA SER A 294 -10.16 22.74 -2.19
C SER A 294 -11.67 22.54 -2.33
N LYS A 295 -12.06 21.45 -2.98
CA LYS A 295 -13.46 21.04 -3.21
C LYS A 295 -13.70 19.67 -2.57
N CYS A 296 -14.86 19.49 -1.96
CA CYS A 296 -15.21 18.24 -1.30
C CYS A 296 -15.89 17.29 -2.28
N ILE A 297 -15.29 16.11 -2.50
CA ILE A 297 -15.92 14.98 -3.18
C ILE A 297 -15.76 13.77 -2.27
N PRO A 298 -16.71 13.51 -1.36
CA PRO A 298 -16.62 12.37 -0.45
C PRO A 298 -16.40 11.06 -1.23
N PHE A 299 -15.44 10.24 -0.81
CA PHE A 299 -15.07 9.03 -1.55
C PHE A 299 -16.25 8.08 -1.81
N THR A 300 -17.26 8.09 -0.94
CA THR A 300 -18.47 7.28 -1.07
C THR A 300 -19.27 7.62 -2.33
N GLN A 301 -19.10 8.80 -2.90
CA GLN A 301 -19.72 9.19 -4.17
C GLN A 301 -19.03 8.58 -5.40
N MET A 302 -17.90 7.89 -5.21
CA MET A 302 -17.25 7.10 -6.27
C MET A 302 -17.77 5.67 -6.33
N LEU A 303 -18.55 5.24 -5.34
CA LEU A 303 -18.97 3.85 -5.17
C LEU A 303 -20.49 3.74 -5.27
N ASP A 304 -20.98 2.62 -5.78
CA ASP A 304 -22.39 2.29 -5.79
C ASP A 304 -22.85 1.67 -4.44
N SER A 305 -24.11 1.22 -4.38
CA SER A 305 -24.63 0.56 -3.18
C SER A 305 -23.97 -0.79 -2.87
N SER A 306 -23.37 -1.45 -3.86
CA SER A 306 -22.63 -2.71 -3.69
C SER A 306 -21.15 -2.49 -3.31
N GLN A 307 -20.75 -1.24 -3.08
CA GLN A 307 -19.36 -0.83 -2.80
C GLN A 307 -18.41 -1.06 -3.98
N THR A 308 -18.95 -1.18 -5.19
CA THR A 308 -18.18 -1.25 -6.45
C THR A 308 -17.92 0.15 -6.98
N LEU A 309 -16.83 0.33 -7.71
CA LEU A 309 -16.46 1.61 -8.31
C LEU A 309 -17.45 1.94 -9.44
N LEU A 310 -17.99 3.17 -9.45
CA LEU A 310 -19.01 3.60 -10.40
C LEU A 310 -18.55 3.47 -11.87
N PRO A 311 -19.47 3.24 -12.81
CA PRO A 311 -19.18 3.27 -14.24
C PRO A 311 -18.65 4.64 -14.69
N THR A 312 -17.87 4.67 -15.77
CA THR A 312 -17.25 5.89 -16.35
C THR A 312 -18.24 7.04 -16.52
N ALA A 313 -19.45 6.79 -17.03
CA ALA A 313 -20.46 7.82 -17.24
C ALA A 313 -20.94 8.48 -15.93
N GLU A 314 -21.08 7.70 -14.86
CA GLU A 314 -21.48 8.20 -13.55
C GLU A 314 -20.33 8.92 -12.85
N LEU A 315 -19.09 8.45 -12.99
CA LEU A 315 -17.90 9.15 -12.49
C LEU A 315 -17.75 10.53 -13.16
N HIS A 316 -17.94 10.64 -14.48
CA HIS A 316 -17.95 11.93 -15.18
C HIS A 316 -18.98 12.88 -14.58
N LYS A 317 -20.19 12.37 -14.29
CA LYS A 317 -21.25 13.16 -13.66
C LYS A 317 -20.83 13.61 -12.26
N THR A 318 -20.33 12.71 -11.41
CA THR A 318 -19.91 13.05 -10.05
C THR A 318 -18.82 14.13 -10.04
N PHE A 319 -17.82 14.04 -10.92
CA PHE A 319 -16.79 15.08 -11.01
C PHE A 319 -17.35 16.41 -11.52
N ALA A 320 -18.21 16.40 -12.53
CA ALA A 320 -18.85 17.61 -13.05
C ALA A 320 -19.72 18.31 -11.99
N GLU A 321 -20.51 17.56 -11.23
CA GLU A 321 -21.32 18.06 -10.11
C GLU A 321 -20.46 18.60 -8.96
N GLY A 322 -19.30 17.99 -8.72
CA GLY A 322 -18.25 18.52 -7.83
C GLY A 322 -17.52 19.76 -8.38
N GLY A 323 -17.89 20.24 -9.57
CA GLY A 323 -17.30 21.39 -10.24
C GLY A 323 -15.88 21.13 -10.74
N ILE A 324 -15.54 19.88 -11.05
CA ILE A 324 -14.22 19.46 -11.51
C ILE A 324 -14.19 19.34 -13.03
N SER A 325 -13.28 20.07 -13.66
CA SER A 325 -12.97 19.90 -15.08
C SER A 325 -11.84 18.87 -15.26
N LEU A 326 -12.07 17.83 -16.06
CA LEU A 326 -11.06 16.79 -16.30
C LEU A 326 -9.91 17.26 -17.20
N ASP A 327 -10.12 18.33 -17.97
CA ASP A 327 -9.11 18.98 -18.83
C ASP A 327 -8.07 19.76 -18.03
N GLN A 328 -8.36 20.05 -16.76
CA GLN A 328 -7.47 20.78 -15.87
C GLN A 328 -6.69 19.81 -14.98
N PRO A 329 -5.49 20.19 -14.51
CA PRO A 329 -4.76 19.38 -13.53
C PRO A 329 -5.56 19.22 -12.23
N ILE A 330 -5.48 18.03 -11.61
CA ILE A 330 -6.21 17.69 -10.39
C ILE A 330 -5.23 17.08 -9.39
N ILE A 331 -5.37 17.41 -8.11
CA ILE A 331 -4.68 16.74 -7.02
C ILE A 331 -5.70 16.29 -5.97
N ALA A 332 -5.46 15.17 -5.31
CA ALA A 332 -6.37 14.64 -4.31
C ALA A 332 -5.75 14.56 -2.92
N SER A 333 -6.57 14.76 -1.89
CA SER A 333 -6.22 14.54 -0.49
C SER A 333 -7.39 13.95 0.27
N CYS A 334 -7.16 13.58 1.54
CA CYS A 334 -8.25 13.26 2.45
C CYS A 334 -7.83 13.56 3.89
N GLY A 335 -8.12 12.65 4.83
CA GLY A 335 -7.57 12.72 6.18
C GLY A 335 -6.07 12.42 6.23
N THR A 336 -5.62 11.43 5.46
CA THR A 336 -4.31 10.74 5.64
C THR A 336 -3.79 10.04 4.38
N GLY A 337 -4.20 10.50 3.19
CA GLY A 337 -3.77 9.87 1.94
C GLY A 337 -4.41 8.51 1.61
N VAL A 338 -5.26 7.94 2.47
CA VAL A 338 -5.92 6.63 2.21
C VAL A 338 -7.09 6.78 1.23
N THR A 339 -8.21 7.35 1.66
CA THR A 339 -9.42 7.46 0.81
C THR A 339 -9.26 8.42 -0.38
N ALA A 340 -8.23 9.25 -0.39
CA ALA A 340 -7.86 10.07 -1.56
C ALA A 340 -7.56 9.19 -2.78
N CYS A 341 -7.00 7.99 -2.55
CA CYS A 341 -6.68 7.03 -3.60
C CYS A 341 -7.94 6.49 -4.31
N ILE A 342 -9.12 6.54 -3.66
CA ILE A 342 -10.39 6.16 -4.28
C ILE A 342 -10.80 7.21 -5.33
N LEU A 343 -10.57 8.51 -5.05
CA LEU A 343 -10.78 9.57 -6.05
C LEU A 343 -9.80 9.43 -7.21
N ALA A 344 -8.51 9.16 -6.92
CA ALA A 344 -7.52 8.89 -7.96
C ALA A 344 -7.87 7.67 -8.81
N MET A 345 -8.47 6.64 -8.21
CA MET A 345 -8.94 5.46 -8.92
C MET A 345 -10.13 5.77 -9.84
N GLY A 346 -11.11 6.55 -9.37
CA GLY A 346 -12.20 7.06 -10.21
C GLY A 346 -11.68 7.91 -11.37
N LEU A 347 -10.72 8.80 -11.10
CA LEU A 347 -10.05 9.62 -12.12
C LEU A 347 -9.29 8.77 -13.14
N HIS A 348 -8.62 7.70 -12.69
CA HIS A 348 -7.94 6.75 -13.53
C HIS A 348 -8.90 6.09 -14.55
N ARG A 349 -10.07 5.64 -14.08
CA ARG A 349 -11.09 5.02 -14.95
C ARG A 349 -11.66 5.97 -16.01
N VAL A 350 -11.72 7.28 -15.72
CA VAL A 350 -12.13 8.30 -16.70
C VAL A 350 -10.96 8.85 -17.53
N GLY A 351 -9.79 8.19 -17.50
CA GLY A 351 -8.64 8.47 -18.35
C GLY A 351 -7.61 9.44 -17.78
N LYS A 352 -7.76 9.88 -16.52
CA LYS A 352 -6.80 10.77 -15.85
C LYS A 352 -5.92 9.98 -14.87
N VAL A 353 -4.84 9.42 -15.41
CA VAL A 353 -4.01 8.41 -14.74
C VAL A 353 -2.91 8.97 -13.84
N ASP A 354 -2.61 10.27 -13.94
CA ASP A 354 -1.44 10.96 -13.37
C ASP A 354 -1.79 11.88 -12.19
N VAL A 355 -2.87 11.59 -11.47
CA VAL A 355 -3.35 12.41 -10.35
C VAL A 355 -2.48 12.19 -9.11
N PRO A 356 -1.74 13.20 -8.63
CA PRO A 356 -0.97 13.08 -7.40
C PRO A 356 -1.86 13.09 -6.16
N ILE A 357 -1.39 12.37 -5.14
CA ILE A 357 -1.96 12.42 -3.80
C ILE A 357 -1.10 13.32 -2.92
N TYR A 358 -1.74 14.26 -2.22
CA TYR A 358 -1.13 14.91 -1.07
C TYR A 358 -1.14 13.93 0.12
N ASP A 359 0.01 13.29 0.35
CA ASP A 359 0.11 12.11 1.21
C ASP A 359 -0.17 12.44 2.69
N GLY A 360 0.50 13.47 3.21
CA GLY A 360 0.28 13.98 4.57
C GLY A 360 -1.16 14.44 4.82
N SER A 361 -1.85 14.88 3.75
CA SER A 361 -3.28 15.15 3.75
C SER A 361 -3.71 16.10 4.88
N TRP A 362 -4.99 16.08 5.28
CA TRP A 362 -5.49 16.96 6.34
C TRP A 362 -4.75 16.81 7.67
N THR A 363 -4.26 15.61 8.01
CA THR A 363 -3.57 15.39 9.28
C THR A 363 -2.27 16.18 9.37
N GLU A 364 -1.49 16.23 8.28
CA GLU A 364 -0.31 17.09 8.23
C GLU A 364 -0.71 18.57 8.18
N TRP A 365 -1.63 18.93 7.29
CA TRP A 365 -2.08 20.32 7.12
C TRP A 365 -2.54 20.96 8.42
N ALA A 366 -3.45 20.30 9.14
CA ALA A 366 -4.07 20.82 10.35
C ALA A 366 -3.15 20.83 11.58
N GLN A 367 -1.94 20.27 11.48
CA GLN A 367 -0.88 20.39 12.49
C GLN A 367 0.03 21.60 12.25
N THR A 368 -0.13 22.29 11.12
CA THR A 368 0.65 23.49 10.79
C THR A 368 -0.12 24.77 11.14
N ASP A 369 0.54 25.92 11.00
CA ASP A 369 -0.09 27.26 11.10
C ASP A 369 -0.77 27.70 9.78
N ALA A 370 -0.90 26.79 8.81
CA ALA A 370 -1.48 27.09 7.51
C ALA A 370 -2.98 27.45 7.61
N PRO A 371 -3.50 28.27 6.67
CA PRO A 371 -4.89 28.70 6.69
C PRO A 371 -5.86 27.52 6.62
N VAL A 372 -6.94 27.60 7.41
CA VAL A 372 -8.03 26.63 7.45
C VAL A 372 -9.33 27.36 7.20
N ILE A 373 -10.14 26.82 6.29
CA ILE A 373 -11.50 27.29 6.03
C ILE A 373 -12.50 26.35 6.69
N THR A 374 -13.52 26.94 7.32
CA THR A 374 -14.73 26.25 7.76
C THR A 374 -15.91 26.87 7.04
N ALA A 375 -16.99 26.12 6.83
CA ALA A 375 -18.23 26.74 6.38
C ALA A 375 -18.66 27.79 7.41
N SER A 376 -18.98 29.01 6.96
CA SER A 376 -19.64 30.00 7.81
C SER A 376 -20.93 29.36 8.33
N PRO A 377 -21.32 29.57 9.62
CA PRO A 377 -22.67 29.25 10.05
C PRO A 377 -23.61 29.96 9.08
N SER A 378 -24.48 29.22 8.40
CA SER A 378 -25.53 29.80 7.59
C SER A 378 -26.23 30.87 8.43
N GLU A 379 -26.06 32.14 8.09
CA GLU A 379 -26.92 33.19 8.60
C GLU A 379 -28.34 32.74 8.23
N ASN A 380 -29.12 32.39 9.25
CA ASN A 380 -30.55 32.13 9.10
C ASN A 380 -31.15 33.40 8.51
N ILE A 381 -31.39 33.40 7.19
CA ILE A 381 -32.26 34.38 6.56
C ILE A 381 -33.66 34.07 7.10
N GLN A 382 -34.08 34.88 8.07
CA GLN A 382 -35.42 34.91 8.65
C GLN A 382 -36.48 35.24 7.61
#